data_AF-A0A1G1C844-F1
#
_entry.id   AF-A0A1G1C844-F1
#
_cell.length_a   1.000
_cell.length_b   1.000
_cell.length_c   1.000
_cell.angle_alpha   90.00
_cell.angle_beta   90.00
_cell.angle_gamma   90.00
#
_symmetry.space_group_name_H-M   'P 1'
#
loop_
_entity.id
_entity.type
_entity.pdbx_description
1 polymer ?
#
loop_
_entity_poly.entity_id
_entity_poly.type
_entity_poly.pdbx_seq_one_letter_code
_entity_poly.pdbx_strand_id
1 'polypeptide(L)'
;MRQRKSGGLGHKTAISEAFLSFRIGVLLWEPDARFEELLEFLDRHRTAADEVAFFTSPIHPVLPLDVIERRAGILKKRIAAARKAGFRAGINFLSTIGHCDEYLHLALHGPYAPIVGLDGARAGGSFCPNGENLREYVRQSYAMMAQAAPEFIWLDDDLRIDNHRPANRGCCCETCLRLFADAVGRSFTREELRAAFDAGTPAEKLALRRAWIAHNARSLARLLALIEQTVHTINPAIALGLMTGEYFYDGYDFTTRADVLAGPPKTPVKWRPGGGSGKRSRPVRVNPASRKYGRGGSARLAPKRGASAAAGPRPRASGRDGPEHPAAVPEVPRHCPPLRTTANGRILAPPRHHLPLRIYPHSSKKFQVSCFMCQGRQAG
;
A
#
# COMPACT_ATOMS: atom_id res chain seq x y z
N MET A 1 53.32 5.68 -20.80
CA MET A 1 52.23 4.76 -21.22
C MET A 1 50.95 5.15 -20.49
N ARG A 2 49.81 5.06 -21.18
CA ARG A 2 48.62 5.92 -21.03
C ARG A 2 47.83 5.76 -19.72
N GLN A 3 47.56 6.88 -19.05
CA GLN A 3 46.42 7.07 -18.14
C GLN A 3 45.11 6.92 -18.93
N ARG A 4 44.27 5.95 -18.55
CA ARG A 4 42.89 5.89 -19.04
C ARG A 4 42.06 6.97 -18.35
N LYS A 5 41.73 8.03 -19.09
CA LYS A 5 40.66 8.97 -18.75
C LYS A 5 39.34 8.20 -18.66
N SER A 6 38.76 8.09 -17.48
CA SER A 6 37.36 7.67 -17.30
C SER A 6 36.46 8.80 -17.80
N GLY A 7 35.97 8.64 -19.03
CA GLY A 7 34.98 9.52 -19.64
C GLY A 7 33.69 9.51 -18.83
N GLY A 8 33.24 10.69 -18.44
CA GLY A 8 31.96 10.89 -17.78
C GLY A 8 30.79 10.61 -18.73
N LEU A 9 29.76 9.97 -18.20
CA LEU A 9 28.42 9.89 -18.77
C LEU A 9 27.41 10.16 -17.65
N GLY A 10 27.46 11.38 -17.10
CA GLY A 10 26.40 11.90 -16.24
C GLY A 10 25.33 12.56 -17.09
N HIS A 11 24.54 11.79 -17.85
CA HIS A 11 23.37 12.34 -18.52
C HIS A 11 22.29 12.58 -17.45
N LYS A 12 22.27 13.78 -16.87
CA LYS A 12 21.16 14.24 -16.03
C LYS A 12 19.96 14.45 -16.95
N THR A 13 19.08 13.46 -17.05
CA THR A 13 17.84 13.64 -17.80
C THR A 13 16.95 14.62 -17.06
N ALA A 14 16.68 15.76 -17.67
CA ALA A 14 15.80 16.77 -17.10
C ALA A 14 14.36 16.24 -17.08
N ILE A 15 13.73 16.25 -15.90
CA ILE A 15 12.30 15.98 -15.73
C ILE A 15 11.57 17.18 -16.32
N SER A 16 10.90 17.02 -17.46
CA SER A 16 10.18 18.11 -18.13
C SER A 16 8.84 18.40 -17.48
N GLU A 17 8.16 17.36 -16.99
CA GLU A 17 6.82 17.45 -16.39
C GLU A 17 6.63 16.38 -15.30
N ALA A 18 5.77 16.68 -14.32
CA ALA A 18 5.41 15.73 -13.27
C ALA A 18 4.30 14.79 -13.77
N PHE A 19 4.42 13.49 -13.48
CA PHE A 19 3.35 12.50 -13.71
C PHE A 19 2.52 12.32 -12.43
N LEU A 20 1.20 12.49 -12.54
CA LEU A 20 0.28 12.43 -11.41
C LEU A 20 -0.64 11.21 -11.51
N SER A 21 -0.48 10.29 -10.55
CA SER A 21 -1.34 9.11 -10.40
C SER A 21 -2.29 9.27 -9.21
N PHE A 22 -3.58 9.05 -9.44
CA PHE A 22 -4.61 9.02 -8.40
C PHE A 22 -5.07 7.60 -8.12
N ARG A 23 -5.19 7.27 -6.83
CA ARG A 23 -5.87 6.07 -6.39
C ARG A 23 -7.33 6.37 -6.09
N ILE A 24 -8.21 5.66 -6.76
CA ILE A 24 -9.65 5.86 -6.68
C ILE A 24 -10.22 4.76 -5.79
N GLY A 25 -10.78 5.16 -4.65
CA GLY A 25 -11.43 4.23 -3.72
C GLY A 25 -12.72 3.64 -4.30
N VAL A 26 -13.10 2.47 -3.80
CA VAL A 26 -14.27 1.69 -4.25
C VAL A 26 -15.55 2.52 -4.35
N LEU A 27 -15.82 3.37 -3.35
CA LEU A 27 -17.03 4.22 -3.30
C LEU A 27 -17.14 5.24 -4.45
N LEU A 28 -16.05 5.49 -5.17
CA LEU A 28 -16.01 6.45 -6.28
C LEU A 28 -16.10 5.79 -7.66
N TRP A 29 -15.75 4.52 -7.79
CA TRP A 29 -15.74 3.85 -9.10
C TRP A 29 -16.75 2.71 -9.24
N GLU A 30 -17.20 2.11 -8.14
CA GLU A 30 -18.12 0.97 -8.18
C GLU A 30 -19.54 1.41 -8.62
N PRO A 31 -20.20 2.38 -7.96
CA PRO A 31 -21.51 2.88 -8.41
C PRO A 31 -21.39 3.71 -9.70
N ASP A 32 -22.29 3.49 -10.66
CA ASP A 32 -22.27 4.18 -11.98
C ASP A 32 -22.28 5.71 -11.83
N ALA A 33 -23.25 6.26 -11.10
CA ALA A 33 -23.38 7.70 -10.91
C ALA A 33 -22.12 8.34 -10.27
N ARG A 34 -21.49 7.65 -9.31
CA ARG A 34 -20.27 8.15 -8.66
C ARG A 34 -19.08 8.14 -9.61
N PHE A 35 -19.01 7.15 -10.51
CA PHE A 35 -17.95 7.06 -11.50
C PHE A 35 -18.11 8.13 -12.60
N GLU A 36 -19.34 8.41 -13.02
CA GLU A 36 -19.63 9.49 -13.98
C GLU A 36 -19.19 10.84 -13.41
N GLU A 37 -19.61 11.17 -12.19
CA GLU A 37 -19.16 12.38 -11.48
C GLU A 37 -17.62 12.44 -11.35
N LEU A 38 -16.96 11.30 -11.12
CA LEU A 38 -15.51 11.22 -11.05
C LEU A 38 -14.88 11.56 -12.41
N LEU A 39 -15.37 11.00 -13.51
CA LEU A 39 -14.84 11.28 -14.84
C LEU A 39 -15.05 12.75 -15.23
N GLU A 40 -16.22 13.31 -14.98
CA GLU A 40 -16.47 14.74 -15.19
C GLU A 40 -15.54 15.63 -14.35
N PHE A 41 -15.26 15.24 -13.11
CA PHE A 41 -14.30 15.94 -12.26
C PHE A 41 -12.88 15.87 -12.83
N LEU A 42 -12.44 14.68 -13.26
CA LEU A 42 -11.10 14.48 -13.82
C LEU A 42 -10.94 15.19 -15.17
N ASP A 43 -11.99 15.26 -15.98
CA ASP A 43 -11.98 15.97 -17.26
C ASP A 43 -11.87 17.49 -17.06
N ARG A 44 -12.67 18.07 -16.17
CA ARG A 44 -12.54 19.50 -15.78
C ARG A 44 -11.17 19.87 -15.23
N HIS A 45 -10.44 18.88 -14.72
CA HIS A 45 -9.10 19.05 -14.16
C HIS A 45 -8.06 18.20 -14.92
N ARG A 46 -8.18 18.10 -16.25
CA ARG A 46 -7.42 17.15 -17.08
C ARG A 46 -5.91 17.17 -16.85
N THR A 47 -5.35 18.35 -16.63
CA THR A 47 -3.90 18.56 -16.38
C THR A 47 -3.43 18.10 -15.00
N ALA A 48 -4.35 17.76 -14.10
CA ALA A 48 -4.03 17.34 -12.74
C ALA A 48 -3.84 15.82 -12.59
N ALA A 49 -4.20 15.02 -13.61
CA ALA A 49 -4.15 13.55 -13.55
C ALA A 49 -3.65 12.94 -14.86
N ASP A 50 -2.62 12.10 -14.79
CA ASP A 50 -2.15 11.27 -15.90
C ASP A 50 -2.69 9.84 -15.82
N GLU A 51 -2.79 9.33 -14.60
CA GLU A 51 -3.03 7.92 -14.31
C GLU A 51 -4.08 7.76 -13.21
N VAL A 52 -4.99 6.81 -13.40
CA VAL A 52 -5.96 6.39 -12.39
C VAL A 52 -5.77 4.91 -12.07
N ALA A 53 -5.67 4.61 -10.78
CA ALA A 53 -5.57 3.26 -10.25
C ALA A 53 -6.79 2.97 -9.37
N PHE A 54 -7.62 2.03 -9.78
CA PHE A 54 -8.84 1.67 -9.07
C PHE A 54 -8.55 0.66 -7.96
N PHE A 55 -8.84 1.01 -6.71
CA PHE A 55 -8.70 0.10 -5.57
C PHE A 55 -9.77 -0.98 -5.62
N THR A 56 -9.38 -2.25 -5.44
CA THR A 56 -10.32 -3.38 -5.42
C THR A 56 -11.08 -3.55 -4.11
N SER A 57 -10.61 -2.98 -2.99
CA SER A 57 -11.21 -3.16 -1.67
C SER A 57 -11.24 -1.89 -0.82
N PRO A 58 -12.29 -1.68 -0.01
CA PRO A 58 -12.30 -0.67 1.05
C PRO A 58 -11.78 -1.20 2.40
N ILE A 59 -11.53 -2.51 2.51
CA ILE A 59 -11.05 -3.19 3.72
C ILE A 59 -9.73 -3.93 3.46
N HIS A 60 -9.02 -4.21 4.53
CA HIS A 60 -7.67 -4.74 4.54
C HIS A 60 -7.52 -6.28 4.61
N PRO A 61 -8.54 -7.08 5.01
CA PRO A 61 -8.55 -8.52 4.78
C PRO A 61 -8.64 -8.90 3.30
N VAL A 62 -8.33 -10.16 2.99
CA VAL A 62 -8.59 -10.75 1.67
C VAL A 62 -10.10 -10.85 1.46
N LEU A 63 -10.58 -10.47 0.28
CA LEU A 63 -12.01 -10.50 -0.06
C LEU A 63 -12.47 -11.87 -0.60
N PRO A 64 -13.76 -12.21 -0.48
CA PRO A 64 -14.35 -13.34 -1.18
C PRO A 64 -14.21 -13.24 -2.72
N LEU A 65 -14.07 -14.39 -3.38
CA LEU A 65 -13.81 -14.44 -4.83
C LEU A 65 -14.99 -13.93 -5.67
N ASP A 66 -16.23 -14.15 -5.24
CA ASP A 66 -17.44 -13.63 -5.89
C ASP A 66 -17.48 -12.09 -5.88
N VAL A 67 -16.94 -11.47 -4.83
CA VAL A 67 -16.77 -10.02 -4.77
C VAL A 67 -15.71 -9.55 -5.77
N ILE A 68 -14.58 -10.28 -5.88
CA ILE A 68 -13.52 -9.98 -6.84
C ILE A 68 -14.04 -10.11 -8.28
N GLU A 69 -14.77 -11.18 -8.59
CA GLU A 69 -15.35 -11.44 -9.91
C GLU A 69 -16.32 -10.32 -10.34
N ARG A 70 -17.29 -9.98 -9.47
CA ARG A 70 -18.22 -8.88 -9.72
C ARG A 70 -17.49 -7.56 -9.99
N ARG A 71 -16.48 -7.26 -9.17
CA ARG A 71 -15.68 -6.04 -9.32
C ARG A 71 -14.84 -6.04 -10.58
N ALA A 72 -14.27 -7.17 -10.99
CA ALA A 72 -13.53 -7.30 -12.24
C ALA A 72 -14.40 -6.90 -13.45
N GLY A 73 -15.65 -7.35 -13.48
CA GLY A 73 -16.61 -7.01 -14.53
C GLY A 73 -16.89 -5.51 -14.62
N ILE A 74 -17.02 -4.83 -13.47
CA ILE A 74 -17.20 -3.37 -13.40
C ILE A 74 -15.91 -2.66 -13.83
N LEU A 75 -14.76 -3.06 -13.28
CA LEU A 75 -13.45 -2.47 -13.56
C LEU A 75 -13.10 -2.52 -15.05
N LYS A 76 -13.45 -3.60 -15.75
CA LYS A 76 -13.29 -3.68 -17.21
C LYS A 76 -13.94 -2.51 -17.93
N LYS A 77 -15.16 -2.14 -17.53
CA LYS A 77 -15.89 -0.97 -18.09
C LYS A 77 -15.23 0.34 -17.67
N ARG A 78 -14.81 0.47 -16.40
CA ARG A 78 -14.19 1.70 -15.87
C ARG A 78 -12.83 2.00 -16.51
N ILE A 79 -12.01 0.97 -16.70
CA ILE A 79 -10.71 1.06 -17.37
C ILE A 79 -10.90 1.51 -18.81
N ALA A 80 -11.83 0.90 -19.55
CA ALA A 80 -12.13 1.30 -20.93
C ALA A 80 -12.59 2.77 -21.02
N ALA A 81 -13.49 3.20 -20.13
CA ALA A 81 -13.98 4.58 -20.09
C ALA A 81 -12.88 5.60 -19.74
N ALA A 82 -12.06 5.32 -18.72
CA ALA A 82 -10.94 6.18 -18.34
C ALA A 82 -9.90 6.30 -19.45
N ARG A 83 -9.61 5.20 -20.17
CA ARG A 83 -8.72 5.21 -21.33
C ARG A 83 -9.30 6.02 -22.49
N LYS A 84 -10.61 5.93 -22.75
CA LYS A 84 -11.30 6.75 -23.76
C LYS A 84 -11.21 8.25 -23.42
N ALA A 85 -11.24 8.61 -22.15
CA ALA A 85 -11.00 9.98 -21.66
C ALA A 85 -9.49 10.39 -21.66
N GLY A 86 -8.62 9.51 -22.15
CA GLY A 86 -7.19 9.75 -22.33
C GLY A 86 -6.32 9.47 -21.10
N PHE A 87 -6.87 8.96 -20.00
CA PHE A 87 -6.07 8.59 -18.82
C PHE A 87 -5.38 7.25 -19.03
N ARG A 88 -4.21 7.08 -18.40
CA ARG A 88 -3.72 5.74 -18.14
C ARG A 88 -4.57 5.10 -17.05
N ALA A 89 -5.00 3.86 -17.25
CA ALA A 89 -5.90 3.21 -16.29
C ALA A 89 -5.40 1.83 -15.88
N GLY A 90 -5.45 1.58 -14.58
CA GLY A 90 -5.04 0.30 -14.01
C GLY A 90 -5.73 0.01 -12.69
N ILE A 91 -5.28 -1.07 -12.05
CA ILE A 91 -5.88 -1.61 -10.83
C ILE A 91 -4.88 -1.50 -9.68
N ASN A 92 -5.35 -1.15 -8.48
CA ASN A 92 -4.62 -1.34 -7.23
C ASN A 92 -5.31 -2.49 -6.48
N PHE A 93 -4.68 -3.65 -6.47
CA PHE A 93 -5.25 -4.87 -5.88
C PHE A 93 -4.98 -4.91 -4.38
N LEU A 94 -5.99 -4.51 -3.60
CA LEU A 94 -6.04 -4.65 -2.15
C LEU A 94 -7.12 -5.71 -1.81
N SER A 95 -6.84 -6.77 -1.07
CA SER A 95 -5.53 -7.30 -0.65
C SER A 95 -5.30 -8.68 -1.26
N THR A 96 -4.04 -9.07 -1.43
CA THR A 96 -3.62 -10.37 -1.96
C THR A 96 -3.58 -11.44 -0.88
N ILE A 97 -2.88 -11.17 0.22
CA ILE A 97 -2.72 -12.05 1.39
C ILE A 97 -3.25 -11.42 2.69
N GLY A 98 -3.70 -10.16 2.67
CA GLY A 98 -4.35 -9.48 3.80
C GLY A 98 -3.39 -8.64 4.65
N HIS A 99 -3.90 -7.69 5.44
CA HIS A 99 -3.08 -6.79 6.28
C HIS A 99 -3.40 -6.84 7.77
N CYS A 100 -4.67 -6.86 8.14
CA CYS A 100 -5.09 -6.88 9.54
C CYS A 100 -6.54 -7.33 9.67
N ASP A 101 -6.88 -7.77 10.87
CA ASP A 101 -8.21 -8.19 11.23
C ASP A 101 -9.13 -6.98 11.47
N GLU A 102 -9.83 -6.57 10.43
CA GLU A 102 -10.92 -5.59 10.49
C GLU A 102 -12.10 -6.10 9.67
N TYR A 103 -13.33 -5.77 10.06
CA TYR A 103 -14.54 -6.11 9.28
C TYR A 103 -14.60 -7.58 8.80
N LEU A 104 -14.13 -8.53 9.62
CA LEU A 104 -13.91 -9.92 9.21
C LEU A 104 -15.14 -10.63 8.63
N HIS A 105 -16.35 -10.18 8.96
CA HIS A 105 -17.60 -10.70 8.38
C HIS A 105 -17.73 -10.47 6.86
N LEU A 106 -16.87 -9.61 6.29
CA LEU A 106 -16.77 -9.34 4.85
C LEU A 106 -15.54 -9.99 4.21
N ALA A 107 -14.72 -10.67 5.00
CA ALA A 107 -13.48 -11.29 4.53
C ALA A 107 -13.72 -12.65 3.87
N LEU A 108 -12.71 -13.13 3.16
CA LEU A 108 -12.66 -14.50 2.65
C LEU A 108 -12.74 -15.49 3.82
N HIS A 109 -13.63 -16.47 3.70
CA HIS A 109 -13.78 -17.57 4.65
C HIS A 109 -13.64 -18.91 3.93
N GLY A 110 -13.26 -19.95 4.67
CA GLY A 110 -13.11 -21.30 4.15
C GLY A 110 -11.78 -21.94 4.53
N PRO A 111 -11.32 -22.96 3.78
CA PRO A 111 -10.16 -23.77 4.14
C PRO A 111 -8.82 -23.08 3.81
N TYR A 112 -8.65 -21.82 4.20
CA TYR A 112 -7.43 -21.05 3.95
C TYR A 112 -6.55 -21.05 5.21
N ALA A 113 -5.30 -21.51 5.08
CA ALA A 113 -4.36 -21.49 6.19
C ALA A 113 -4.04 -20.03 6.58
N PRO A 114 -4.26 -19.62 7.85
CA PRO A 114 -3.97 -18.26 8.26
C PRO A 114 -2.47 -18.01 8.34
N ILE A 115 -2.07 -16.74 8.29
CA ILE A 115 -0.76 -16.34 8.81
C ILE A 115 -0.77 -16.58 10.32
N VAL A 116 0.25 -17.28 10.81
CA VAL A 116 0.43 -17.55 12.24
C VAL A 116 1.71 -16.86 12.70
N GLY A 117 1.61 -15.94 13.66
CA GLY A 117 2.75 -15.24 14.21
C GLY A 117 3.66 -16.18 15.02
N LEU A 118 4.88 -15.72 15.30
CA LEU A 118 5.84 -16.46 16.14
C LEU A 118 5.30 -16.70 17.57
N ASP A 119 4.47 -15.78 18.07
CA ASP A 119 3.76 -15.88 19.34
C ASP A 119 2.51 -16.77 19.28
N GLY A 120 2.11 -17.20 18.08
CA GLY A 120 0.99 -18.13 17.86
C GLY A 120 -0.32 -17.43 17.55
N ALA A 121 -0.32 -16.10 17.53
CA ALA A 121 -1.45 -15.32 17.09
C ALA A 121 -1.80 -15.70 15.65
N ARG A 122 -3.08 -15.99 15.39
CA ARG A 122 -3.57 -16.39 14.06
C ARG A 122 -4.34 -15.22 13.47
N ALA A 123 -4.00 -14.82 12.26
CA ALA A 123 -4.78 -13.81 11.53
C ALA A 123 -6.13 -14.37 11.08
N GLY A 124 -7.20 -13.60 11.24
CA GLY A 124 -8.53 -13.93 10.74
C GLY A 124 -8.77 -13.51 9.30
N GLY A 125 -8.08 -12.47 8.82
CA GLY A 125 -8.23 -11.90 7.48
C GLY A 125 -6.98 -11.97 6.60
N SER A 126 -5.89 -12.58 7.09
CA SER A 126 -4.63 -12.72 6.37
C SER A 126 -4.19 -14.18 6.26
N PHE A 127 -3.75 -14.59 5.07
CA PHE A 127 -3.53 -16.00 4.74
C PHE A 127 -2.10 -16.31 4.33
N CYS A 128 -1.65 -17.53 4.62
CA CYS A 128 -0.28 -17.96 4.39
C CYS A 128 0.04 -18.00 2.88
N PRO A 129 1.10 -17.32 2.39
CA PRO A 129 1.47 -17.29 0.96
C PRO A 129 1.90 -18.65 0.40
N ASN A 130 2.21 -19.62 1.28
CA ASN A 130 2.55 -20.98 0.92
C ASN A 130 1.35 -21.95 0.96
N GLY A 131 0.15 -21.49 1.34
CA GLY A 131 -1.06 -22.30 1.37
C GLY A 131 -1.62 -22.52 -0.04
N GLU A 132 -1.89 -23.76 -0.42
CA GLU A 132 -2.32 -24.09 -1.78
C GLU A 132 -3.67 -23.46 -2.14
N ASN A 133 -4.65 -23.51 -1.23
CA ASN A 133 -5.96 -22.87 -1.45
C ASN A 133 -5.83 -21.35 -1.65
N LEU A 134 -4.90 -20.69 -0.94
CA LEU A 134 -4.65 -19.26 -1.16
C LEU A 134 -4.01 -19.02 -2.53
N ARG A 135 -3.03 -19.85 -2.93
CA ARG A 135 -2.38 -19.74 -4.24
C ARG A 135 -3.41 -19.92 -5.37
N GLU A 136 -4.35 -20.83 -5.20
CA GLU A 136 -5.48 -21.00 -6.11
C GLU A 136 -6.36 -19.74 -6.19
N TYR A 137 -6.78 -19.22 -5.04
CA TYR A 137 -7.53 -17.96 -4.96
C TYR A 137 -6.78 -16.80 -5.65
N VAL A 138 -5.46 -16.67 -5.42
CA VAL A 138 -4.63 -15.63 -6.03
C VAL A 138 -4.59 -15.78 -7.54
N ARG A 139 -4.42 -17.00 -8.07
CA ARG A 139 -4.44 -17.25 -9.52
C ARG A 139 -5.78 -16.81 -10.13
N GLN A 140 -6.90 -17.20 -9.54
CA GLN A 140 -8.22 -16.82 -10.04
C GLN A 140 -8.44 -15.30 -9.98
N SER A 141 -8.10 -14.69 -8.84
CA SER A 141 -8.26 -13.25 -8.64
C SER A 141 -7.45 -12.43 -9.64
N TYR A 142 -6.16 -12.75 -9.82
CA TYR A 142 -5.29 -12.02 -10.74
C TYR A 142 -5.62 -12.31 -12.22
N ALA A 143 -6.15 -13.50 -12.54
CA ALA A 143 -6.67 -13.77 -13.88
C ALA A 143 -7.86 -12.86 -14.21
N MET A 144 -8.82 -12.72 -13.28
CA MET A 144 -9.96 -11.80 -13.45
C MET A 144 -9.50 -10.34 -13.60
N MET A 145 -8.51 -9.91 -12.82
CA MET A 145 -7.96 -8.55 -12.94
C MET A 145 -7.25 -8.32 -14.27
N ALA A 146 -6.48 -9.30 -14.77
CA ALA A 146 -5.82 -9.20 -16.07
C ALA A 146 -6.83 -9.15 -17.23
N GLN A 147 -7.91 -9.93 -17.14
CA GLN A 147 -9.01 -9.93 -18.13
C GLN A 147 -9.82 -8.61 -18.16
N ALA A 148 -9.73 -7.79 -17.11
CA ALA A 148 -10.26 -6.43 -17.12
C ALA A 148 -9.42 -5.46 -18.00
N ALA A 149 -8.33 -5.96 -18.61
CA ALA A 149 -7.44 -5.26 -19.52
C ALA A 149 -6.86 -3.93 -18.98
N PRO A 150 -6.34 -3.89 -17.74
CA PRO A 150 -5.63 -2.73 -17.23
C PRO A 150 -4.30 -2.52 -17.96
N GLU A 151 -3.78 -1.30 -17.97
CA GLU A 151 -2.39 -1.07 -18.40
C GLU A 151 -1.36 -1.51 -17.34
N PHE A 152 -1.78 -1.56 -16.08
CA PHE A 152 -0.94 -1.96 -14.97
C PHE A 152 -1.77 -2.49 -13.79
N ILE A 153 -1.14 -3.34 -12.98
CA ILE A 153 -1.69 -3.81 -11.71
C ILE A 153 -0.68 -3.49 -10.61
N TRP A 154 -1.08 -2.66 -9.65
CA TRP A 154 -0.36 -2.45 -8.41
C TRP A 154 -0.73 -3.56 -7.41
N LEU A 155 0.27 -4.34 -7.02
CA LEU A 155 0.23 -5.25 -5.89
C LEU A 155 0.44 -4.40 -4.63
N ASP A 156 -0.51 -4.43 -3.70
CA ASP A 156 -0.44 -3.60 -2.50
C ASP A 156 0.68 -4.05 -1.53
N ASP A 157 0.90 -3.26 -0.48
CA ASP A 157 1.98 -3.49 0.47
C ASP A 157 1.68 -4.58 1.52
N ASP A 158 0.64 -5.40 1.27
CA ASP A 158 0.38 -6.64 2.00
C ASP A 158 1.29 -7.79 1.55
N LEU A 159 2.00 -7.66 0.42
CA LEU A 159 3.02 -8.62 -0.01
C LEU A 159 4.34 -8.45 0.77
N ARG A 160 4.22 -8.56 2.09
CA ARG A 160 5.25 -8.68 3.11
C ARG A 160 4.90 -9.91 3.96
N ILE A 161 5.83 -10.44 4.74
CA ILE A 161 5.51 -11.57 5.64
C ILE A 161 5.15 -11.13 7.07
N ASP A 162 5.28 -9.83 7.35
CA ASP A 162 5.17 -9.24 8.68
C ASP A 162 4.07 -8.18 8.74
N ASN A 163 3.66 -7.79 9.94
CA ASN A 163 2.63 -6.77 10.16
C ASN A 163 1.26 -7.17 9.56
N HIS A 164 0.82 -8.39 9.93
CA HIS A 164 -0.47 -9.02 9.58
C HIS A 164 -1.34 -9.22 10.84
N ARG A 165 -1.67 -8.12 11.53
CA ARG A 165 -2.21 -8.16 12.90
C ARG A 165 -3.46 -9.05 13.01
N PRO A 166 -3.56 -9.89 14.06
CA PRO A 166 -2.68 -9.96 15.23
C PRO A 166 -1.36 -10.73 15.01
N ALA A 167 -1.19 -11.43 13.89
CA ALA A 167 0.03 -12.16 13.59
C ALA A 167 1.20 -11.21 13.25
N ASN A 168 2.39 -11.55 13.75
CA ASN A 168 3.60 -10.77 13.52
C ASN A 168 4.85 -11.68 13.52
N ARG A 169 5.94 -11.15 12.97
CA ARG A 169 7.28 -11.74 12.82
C ARG A 169 7.34 -12.96 11.90
N GLY A 170 6.59 -12.92 10.79
CA GLY A 170 6.55 -13.99 9.79
C GLY A 170 5.33 -14.91 9.93
N CYS A 171 5.36 -16.04 9.20
CA CYS A 171 4.34 -17.08 9.26
C CYS A 171 4.95 -18.39 9.76
N CYS A 172 4.54 -18.82 10.96
CA CYS A 172 4.95 -20.04 11.65
C CYS A 172 3.84 -21.11 11.62
N CYS A 173 3.02 -21.14 10.55
CA CYS A 173 2.09 -22.25 10.37
C CYS A 173 2.86 -23.54 9.99
N GLU A 174 2.20 -24.69 10.09
CA GLU A 174 2.80 -26.01 9.83
C GLU A 174 3.49 -26.08 8.47
N THR A 175 2.86 -25.55 7.42
CA THR A 175 3.46 -25.51 6.07
C THR A 175 4.76 -24.72 6.03
N CYS A 176 4.81 -23.55 6.66
CA CYS A 176 6.01 -22.72 6.67
C CYS A 176 7.12 -23.32 7.53
N LEU A 177 6.78 -23.90 8.69
CA LEU A 177 7.75 -24.59 9.55
C LEU A 177 8.36 -25.80 8.84
N ARG A 178 7.55 -26.58 8.12
CA ARG A 178 8.04 -27.69 7.29
C ARG A 178 8.97 -27.21 6.18
N LEU A 179 8.53 -26.22 5.39
CA LEU A 179 9.35 -25.65 4.31
C LEU A 179 10.64 -25.00 4.82
N PHE A 180 10.64 -24.48 6.05
CA PHE A 180 11.85 -23.97 6.69
C PHE A 180 12.75 -25.11 7.14
N ALA A 181 12.18 -26.15 7.76
CA ALA A 181 12.90 -27.34 8.20
C ALA A 181 13.63 -28.04 7.04
N ASP A 182 12.94 -28.22 5.91
CA ASP A 182 13.50 -28.77 4.68
C ASP A 182 14.71 -27.94 4.19
N ALA A 183 14.65 -26.61 4.34
CA ALA A 183 15.69 -25.71 3.86
C ALA A 183 16.93 -25.66 4.77
N VAL A 184 16.81 -26.02 6.05
CA VAL A 184 17.91 -25.95 7.03
C VAL A 184 18.32 -27.31 7.59
N GLY A 185 17.65 -28.39 7.20
CA GLY A 185 17.94 -29.76 7.66
C GLY A 185 17.58 -30.01 9.13
N ARG A 186 16.69 -29.20 9.71
CA ARG A 186 16.27 -29.30 11.12
C ARG A 186 14.82 -28.90 11.31
N SER A 187 14.04 -29.78 11.93
CA SER A 187 12.67 -29.49 12.33
C SER A 187 12.59 -28.57 13.53
N PHE A 188 11.56 -27.73 13.56
CA PHE A 188 11.23 -26.86 14.68
C PHE A 188 9.72 -26.88 14.91
N THR A 189 9.31 -26.97 16.17
CA THR A 189 8.06 -26.37 16.61
C THR A 189 8.17 -24.85 16.62
N ARG A 190 7.04 -24.14 16.70
CA ARG A 190 7.04 -22.68 16.77
C ARG A 190 7.75 -22.18 18.03
N GLU A 191 7.52 -22.84 19.16
CA GLU A 191 8.13 -22.55 20.46
C GLU A 191 9.65 -22.78 20.42
N GLU A 192 10.09 -23.88 19.80
CA GLU A 192 11.52 -24.16 19.57
C GLU A 192 12.17 -23.13 18.66
N LEU A 193 11.51 -22.76 17.55
CA LEU A 193 12.03 -21.74 16.63
C LEU A 193 12.18 -20.39 17.33
N ARG A 194 11.17 -20.00 18.13
CA ARG A 194 11.19 -18.79 18.94
C ARG A 194 12.36 -18.79 19.92
N ALA A 195 12.57 -19.89 20.65
CA ALA A 195 13.70 -20.02 21.57
C ALA A 195 15.05 -20.01 20.83
N ALA A 196 15.14 -20.68 19.69
CA ALA A 196 16.36 -20.79 18.90
C ALA A 196 16.82 -19.44 18.31
N PHE A 197 15.93 -18.47 18.11
CA PHE A 197 16.34 -17.13 17.69
C PHE A 197 17.21 -16.39 18.72
N ASP A 198 17.13 -16.76 19.99
CA ASP A 198 17.85 -16.11 21.10
C ASP A 198 18.84 -17.03 21.83
N ALA A 199 18.87 -18.33 21.49
CA ALA A 199 19.80 -19.32 22.05
C ALA A 199 21.11 -19.45 21.26
N GLY A 200 22.18 -19.90 21.93
CA GLY A 200 23.48 -20.16 21.32
C GLY A 200 24.40 -18.94 21.18
N THR A 201 25.51 -19.15 20.48
CA THR A 201 26.51 -18.11 20.19
C THR A 201 25.93 -17.02 19.28
N PRO A 202 26.49 -15.79 19.27
CA PRO A 202 26.07 -14.75 18.34
C PRO A 202 26.09 -15.16 16.86
N ALA A 203 27.06 -15.99 16.46
CA ALA A 203 27.19 -16.49 15.09
C ALA A 203 26.04 -17.43 14.71
N GLU A 204 25.67 -18.37 15.58
CA GLU A 204 24.56 -19.31 15.36
C GLU A 204 23.22 -18.58 15.27
N LYS A 205 22.97 -17.62 16.17
CA LYS A 205 21.76 -16.78 16.14
C LYS A 205 21.64 -16.04 14.82
N LEU A 206 22.73 -15.43 14.37
CA LEU A 206 22.76 -14.68 13.12
C LEU A 206 22.53 -15.58 11.91
N ALA A 207 23.14 -16.77 11.88
CA ALA A 207 22.94 -17.75 10.82
C ALA A 207 21.47 -18.18 10.72
N LEU A 208 20.83 -18.54 11.85
CA LEU A 208 19.43 -18.94 11.87
C LEU A 208 18.49 -17.81 11.43
N ARG A 209 18.71 -16.58 11.93
CA ARG A 209 17.91 -15.40 11.55
C ARG A 209 18.03 -15.09 10.05
N ARG A 210 19.23 -15.21 9.47
CA ARG A 210 19.42 -15.06 8.02
C ARG A 210 18.70 -16.15 7.23
N ALA A 211 18.78 -17.40 7.69
CA ALA A 211 18.07 -18.51 7.05
C ALA A 211 16.55 -18.29 7.07
N TRP A 212 16.00 -17.78 8.18
CA TRP A 212 14.58 -17.44 8.30
C TRP A 212 14.16 -16.32 7.35
N ILE A 213 14.93 -15.22 7.29
CA ILE A 213 14.67 -14.12 6.34
C ILE A 213 14.72 -14.63 4.89
N ALA A 214 15.70 -15.47 4.56
CA ALA A 214 15.81 -16.05 3.22
C ALA A 214 14.63 -16.97 2.88
N HIS A 215 14.12 -17.74 3.86
CA HIS A 215 12.91 -18.55 3.70
C HIS A 215 11.68 -17.67 3.40
N ASN A 216 11.50 -16.58 4.13
CA ASN A 216 10.40 -15.64 3.91
C ASN A 216 10.50 -14.95 2.55
N ALA A 217 11.69 -14.50 2.17
CA ALA A 217 11.97 -13.91 0.86
C ALA A 217 11.60 -14.88 -0.28
N ARG A 218 12.02 -16.16 -0.18
CA ARG A 218 11.65 -17.21 -1.16
C ARG A 218 10.15 -17.46 -1.21
N SER A 219 9.47 -17.40 -0.08
CA SER A 219 8.01 -17.59 -0.02
C SER A 219 7.26 -16.48 -0.76
N LEU A 220 7.64 -15.22 -0.55
CA LEU A 220 7.07 -14.10 -1.30
C LEU A 220 7.47 -14.16 -2.78
N ALA A 221 8.71 -14.51 -3.12
CA ALA A 221 9.14 -14.65 -4.51
C ALA A 221 8.31 -15.70 -5.27
N ARG A 222 7.99 -16.85 -4.65
CA ARG A 222 7.10 -17.86 -5.26
C ARG A 222 5.68 -17.37 -5.47
N LEU A 223 5.18 -16.48 -4.59
CA LEU A 223 3.86 -15.89 -4.76
C LEU A 223 3.86 -14.82 -5.87
N LEU A 224 4.89 -13.97 -5.92
CA LEU A 224 5.06 -12.97 -6.97
C LEU A 224 5.21 -13.63 -8.35
N ALA A 225 5.95 -14.74 -8.44
CA ALA A 225 6.07 -15.52 -9.68
C ALA A 225 4.72 -16.09 -10.13
N LEU A 226 3.90 -16.59 -9.19
CA LEU A 226 2.54 -17.05 -9.51
C LEU A 226 1.68 -15.92 -10.08
N ILE A 227 1.72 -14.74 -9.45
CA ILE A 227 0.99 -13.55 -9.93
C ILE A 227 1.48 -13.15 -11.33
N GLU A 228 2.79 -13.07 -11.52
CA GLU A 228 3.39 -12.71 -12.80
C GLU A 228 2.97 -13.67 -13.91
N GLN A 229 3.16 -14.98 -13.71
CA GLN A 229 2.81 -16.00 -14.69
C GLN A 229 1.32 -15.94 -15.04
N THR A 230 0.46 -15.74 -14.04
CA THR A 230 -0.99 -15.61 -14.23
C THR A 230 -1.32 -14.41 -15.12
N VAL A 231 -0.76 -13.24 -14.80
CA VAL A 231 -1.08 -11.99 -15.51
C VAL A 231 -0.47 -11.98 -16.91
N HIS A 232 0.81 -12.32 -17.07
CA HIS A 232 1.49 -12.24 -18.36
C HIS A 232 1.09 -13.36 -19.33
N THR A 233 0.59 -14.50 -18.85
CA THR A 233 -0.05 -15.51 -19.72
C THR A 233 -1.29 -14.94 -20.41
N ILE A 234 -2.06 -14.10 -19.71
CA ILE A 234 -3.26 -13.45 -20.26
C ILE A 234 -2.89 -12.25 -21.12
N ASN A 235 -1.99 -11.40 -20.62
CA ASN A 235 -1.53 -10.24 -21.35
C ASN A 235 -0.11 -9.83 -20.89
N PRO A 236 0.93 -10.09 -21.69
CA PRO A 236 2.31 -9.79 -21.32
C PRO A 236 2.61 -8.29 -21.27
N ALA A 237 1.75 -7.43 -21.81
CA ALA A 237 1.94 -5.98 -21.81
C ALA A 237 1.48 -5.29 -20.51
N ILE A 238 0.80 -6.00 -19.60
CA ILE A 238 0.35 -5.42 -18.33
C ILE A 238 1.55 -5.19 -17.43
N ALA A 239 1.83 -3.94 -17.08
CA ALA A 239 2.92 -3.65 -16.14
C ALA A 239 2.53 -4.04 -14.70
N LEU A 240 3.27 -4.95 -14.10
CA LEU A 240 3.14 -5.24 -12.67
C LEU A 240 3.91 -4.22 -11.84
N GLY A 241 3.29 -3.76 -10.75
CA GLY A 241 3.89 -2.81 -9.84
C GLY A 241 3.82 -3.28 -8.40
N LEU A 242 4.90 -3.12 -7.65
CA LEU A 242 4.93 -3.49 -6.23
C LEU A 242 4.91 -2.24 -5.34
N MET A 243 3.99 -2.21 -4.39
CA MET A 243 3.98 -1.22 -3.31
C MET A 243 4.92 -1.67 -2.19
N THR A 244 5.92 -0.85 -1.87
CA THR A 244 6.97 -1.20 -0.91
C THR A 244 6.54 -0.94 0.54
N GLY A 245 6.56 -1.96 1.39
CA GLY A 245 6.33 -1.85 2.83
C GLY A 245 7.59 -1.88 3.67
N GLU A 246 7.40 -2.09 4.98
CA GLU A 246 8.45 -2.51 5.90
C GLU A 246 8.73 -4.00 5.71
N TYR A 247 9.94 -4.34 5.25
CA TYR A 247 10.34 -5.67 4.76
C TYR A 247 11.41 -6.34 5.65
N PHE A 248 11.44 -5.96 6.93
CA PHE A 248 12.49 -6.40 7.87
C PHE A 248 12.62 -7.92 7.99
N TYR A 249 11.52 -8.66 7.79
CA TYR A 249 11.48 -10.12 7.92
C TYR A 249 11.58 -10.87 6.59
N ASP A 250 11.69 -10.17 5.46
CA ASP A 250 11.76 -10.79 4.13
C ASP A 250 12.86 -10.19 3.21
N GLY A 251 13.77 -9.40 3.79
CA GLY A 251 15.13 -9.22 3.29
C GLY A 251 15.33 -8.11 2.24
N TYR A 252 14.30 -7.34 1.90
CA TYR A 252 14.40 -6.23 0.95
C TYR A 252 15.01 -6.61 -0.42
N ASP A 253 14.79 -7.85 -0.87
CA ASP A 253 15.34 -8.35 -2.15
C ASP A 253 14.58 -7.79 -3.36
N PHE A 254 14.71 -6.48 -3.57
CA PHE A 254 14.03 -5.74 -4.63
C PHE A 254 14.50 -6.16 -6.02
N THR A 255 15.76 -6.57 -6.17
CA THR A 255 16.32 -7.03 -7.45
C THR A 255 15.60 -8.29 -7.90
N THR A 256 15.57 -9.33 -7.07
CA THR A 256 14.85 -10.57 -7.41
C THR A 256 13.36 -10.31 -7.61
N ARG A 257 12.72 -9.46 -6.79
CA ARG A 257 11.31 -9.10 -6.96
C ARG A 257 11.06 -8.38 -8.29
N ALA A 258 11.95 -7.49 -8.70
CA ALA A 258 11.88 -6.81 -10.00
C ALA A 258 12.00 -7.83 -11.13
N ASP A 259 12.99 -8.71 -11.08
CA ASP A 259 13.23 -9.70 -12.12
C ASP A 259 12.07 -10.69 -12.26
N VAL A 260 11.51 -11.14 -11.13
CA VAL A 260 10.32 -12.00 -11.08
C VAL A 260 9.12 -11.30 -11.71
N LEU A 261 8.81 -10.05 -11.29
CA LEU A 261 7.64 -9.32 -11.78
C LEU A 261 7.78 -8.86 -13.23
N ALA A 262 9.01 -8.68 -13.73
CA ALA A 262 9.25 -8.33 -15.14
C ALA A 262 8.94 -9.52 -16.07
N GLY A 263 9.08 -10.75 -15.54
CA GLY A 263 8.83 -11.98 -16.29
C GLY A 263 9.76 -12.19 -17.49
N PRO A 264 9.53 -13.26 -18.26
CA PRO A 264 10.18 -13.47 -19.55
C PRO A 264 10.02 -12.29 -20.54
N PRO A 265 8.85 -11.60 -20.63
CA PRO A 265 8.68 -10.46 -21.52
C PRO A 265 9.54 -9.23 -21.17
N LYS A 266 10.15 -9.20 -19.98
CA LYS A 266 10.89 -8.04 -19.44
C LYS A 266 10.05 -6.77 -19.41
N THR A 267 8.78 -6.92 -19.08
CA THR A 267 7.84 -5.80 -18.94
C THR A 267 8.31 -4.87 -17.83
N PRO A 268 8.35 -3.54 -18.04
CA PRO A 268 8.81 -2.61 -17.01
C PRO A 268 8.02 -2.73 -15.71
N VAL A 269 8.72 -3.02 -14.61
CA VAL A 269 8.12 -3.12 -13.28
C VAL A 269 7.96 -1.74 -12.67
N LYS A 270 6.79 -1.48 -12.08
CA LYS A 270 6.49 -0.22 -11.41
C LYS A 270 6.80 -0.35 -9.91
N TRP A 271 7.23 0.75 -9.30
CA TRP A 271 7.54 0.81 -7.87
C TRP A 271 6.84 1.98 -7.22
N ARG A 272 6.31 1.78 -6.00
CA ARG A 272 5.72 2.85 -5.21
C ARG A 272 5.97 2.65 -3.72
N PRO A 273 6.31 3.70 -2.95
CA PRO A 273 6.28 3.63 -1.50
C PRO A 273 4.87 3.31 -0.95
N GLY A 274 4.78 2.25 -0.14
CA GLY A 274 3.59 1.84 0.61
C GLY A 274 3.40 2.57 1.94
N GLY A 275 2.43 2.10 2.72
CA GLY A 275 1.92 2.67 3.98
C GLY A 275 2.93 2.63 5.12
N GLY A 276 3.93 3.52 5.07
CA GLY A 276 4.94 3.70 6.13
C GLY A 276 5.85 4.91 5.93
N SER A 277 5.96 5.42 4.69
CA SER A 277 6.65 6.70 4.40
C SER A 277 5.92 7.94 4.95
N GLY A 278 4.74 7.74 5.55
CA GLY A 278 3.92 8.75 6.20
C GLY A 278 4.28 9.06 7.65
N LYS A 279 5.51 8.80 8.13
CA LYS A 279 5.99 9.49 9.33
C LYS A 279 6.07 10.98 8.99
N ARG A 280 5.05 11.74 9.43
CA ARG A 280 5.04 13.21 9.40
C ARG A 280 6.10 13.76 10.36
N SER A 281 7.38 13.55 10.09
CA SER A 281 8.34 14.63 10.36
C SER A 281 8.06 15.70 9.29
N ARG A 282 7.89 16.94 9.74
CA ARG A 282 7.42 18.09 8.94
C ARG A 282 7.98 18.08 7.51
N PRO A 283 7.13 18.07 6.45
CA PRO A 283 7.62 18.31 5.12
C PRO A 283 8.09 19.77 5.02
N VAL A 284 9.33 19.97 4.56
CA VAL A 284 9.78 21.27 4.04
C VAL A 284 8.74 21.74 3.02
N ARG A 285 8.20 22.94 3.23
CA ARG A 285 7.03 23.55 2.56
C ARG A 285 6.70 22.95 1.18
N VAL A 286 5.66 22.12 1.11
CA VAL A 286 4.93 21.82 -0.12
C VAL A 286 3.54 22.45 -0.01
N ASN A 287 3.14 23.14 -1.08
CA ASN A 287 1.95 23.96 -1.25
C ASN A 287 0.66 23.33 -0.63
N PRO A 288 -0.15 24.09 0.14
CA PRO A 288 -1.32 23.60 0.88
C PRO A 288 -2.44 22.93 0.04
N ALA A 289 -2.41 22.99 -1.30
CA ALA A 289 -3.37 22.29 -2.17
C ALA A 289 -3.20 20.75 -2.26
N SER A 290 -2.14 20.18 -1.69
CA SER A 290 -1.78 18.76 -1.81
C SER A 290 -2.42 17.83 -0.77
N ARG A 291 -3.17 18.36 0.22
CA ARG A 291 -3.53 17.62 1.44
C ARG A 291 -4.73 16.65 1.37
N LYS A 292 -5.40 16.46 0.23
CA LYS A 292 -6.65 15.66 0.19
C LYS A 292 -6.60 14.37 -0.65
N TYR A 293 -5.54 14.10 -1.41
CA TYR A 293 -5.47 12.90 -2.26
C TYR A 293 -4.07 12.28 -2.21
N GLY A 294 -3.99 10.98 -1.97
CA GLY A 294 -2.74 10.23 -1.85
C GLY A 294 -1.96 10.21 -3.17
N ARG A 295 -1.05 11.17 -3.36
CA ARG A 295 -0.20 11.30 -4.54
C ARG A 295 0.91 10.25 -4.53
N GLY A 296 1.14 9.62 -5.67
CA GLY A 296 2.38 8.93 -6.01
C GLY A 296 2.90 9.52 -7.31
N GLY A 297 4.18 9.88 -7.36
CA GLY A 297 4.82 10.44 -8.56
C GLY A 297 5.88 9.47 -9.09
N SER A 298 6.00 9.40 -10.41
CA SER A 298 7.15 8.83 -11.11
C SER A 298 7.53 9.80 -12.25
N ALA A 299 8.77 9.80 -12.71
CA ALA A 299 9.23 10.75 -13.74
C ALA A 299 9.07 10.16 -15.16
N ARG A 300 8.63 11.00 -16.12
CA ARG A 300 8.72 10.70 -17.56
C ARG A 300 9.96 11.35 -18.18
N LEU A 301 10.52 10.70 -19.20
CA LEU A 301 11.65 11.20 -20.01
C LEU A 301 11.13 11.97 -21.24
N ALA A 302 11.76 13.08 -21.60
CA ALA A 302 11.38 13.91 -22.74
C ALA A 302 11.95 13.39 -24.09
N PRO A 303 11.24 13.55 -25.22
CA PRO A 303 11.79 13.29 -26.55
C PRO A 303 12.75 14.40 -27.00
N LYS A 304 13.83 14.01 -27.70
CA LYS A 304 14.91 14.91 -28.16
C LYS A 304 14.36 16.00 -29.09
N ARG A 305 14.60 17.27 -28.76
CA ARG A 305 14.55 18.39 -29.72
C ARG A 305 15.92 19.05 -29.81
N GLY A 306 16.29 19.40 -31.05
CA GLY A 306 17.61 19.87 -31.46
C GLY A 306 18.06 21.17 -30.80
N ALA A 307 19.37 21.34 -30.75
CA ALA A 307 20.10 22.39 -30.05
C ALA A 307 19.88 23.79 -30.64
N SER A 308 19.78 24.80 -29.76
CA SER A 308 20.32 26.14 -29.99
C SER A 308 20.54 26.85 -28.64
N ALA A 309 21.56 27.71 -28.61
CA ALA A 309 22.33 28.16 -27.47
C ALA A 309 21.85 29.47 -26.82
N ALA A 310 22.24 29.70 -25.55
CA ALA A 310 23.02 30.88 -25.07
C ALA A 310 22.86 31.11 -23.55
N ALA A 311 23.92 31.65 -22.93
CA ALA A 311 24.25 31.66 -21.50
C ALA A 311 23.87 32.96 -20.75
N GLY A 312 23.89 32.93 -19.41
CA GLY A 312 23.96 34.12 -18.54
C GLY A 312 23.83 33.84 -17.02
N PRO A 313 24.63 34.46 -16.12
CA PRO A 313 24.91 33.94 -14.76
C PRO A 313 24.04 34.50 -13.61
N ARG A 314 24.03 33.76 -12.49
CA ARG A 314 23.39 34.11 -11.20
C ARG A 314 24.27 35.01 -10.32
N PRO A 315 23.69 35.88 -9.47
CA PRO A 315 24.39 36.43 -8.31
C PRO A 315 24.02 35.73 -6.98
N ARG A 316 24.99 35.75 -6.06
CA ARG A 316 24.92 35.38 -4.63
C ARG A 316 24.56 36.60 -3.77
N ALA A 317 23.94 36.37 -2.63
CA ALA A 317 23.98 37.22 -1.40
C ALA A 317 23.71 36.26 -0.21
N SER A 318 24.52 36.06 0.85
CA SER A 318 24.97 36.93 1.96
C SER A 318 23.83 37.74 2.59
N GLY A 319 23.49 37.73 3.89
CA GLY A 319 23.96 37.10 5.13
C GLY A 319 23.27 37.80 6.33
N ARG A 320 23.34 37.21 7.54
CA ARG A 320 23.05 37.76 8.90
C ARG A 320 21.59 38.08 9.26
N ASP A 321 21.11 38.10 10.51
CA ASP A 321 21.38 37.51 11.84
C ASP A 321 20.23 38.02 12.74
N GLY A 322 19.80 37.25 13.76
CA GLY A 322 19.16 37.81 14.97
C GLY A 322 17.74 37.32 15.32
N PRO A 323 17.37 37.30 16.63
CA PRO A 323 16.59 36.21 17.23
C PRO A 323 15.16 36.61 17.64
N GLU A 324 14.22 35.66 17.62
CA GLU A 324 12.89 35.83 18.25
C GLU A 324 12.57 34.69 19.22
N HIS A 325 12.18 35.10 20.43
CA HIS A 325 11.76 34.27 21.56
C HIS A 325 10.50 33.43 21.28
N PRO A 326 10.30 32.30 21.99
CA PRO A 326 9.12 31.46 21.81
C PRO A 326 7.89 32.05 22.52
N ALA A 327 6.81 32.27 21.75
CA ALA A 327 5.49 32.59 22.30
C ALA A 327 4.86 31.38 23.01
N ALA A 328 4.20 31.68 24.14
CA ALA A 328 3.55 30.75 25.04
C ALA A 328 2.43 29.92 24.39
N VAL A 329 2.31 28.67 24.83
CA VAL A 329 1.22 27.74 24.49
C VAL A 329 0.08 27.93 25.50
N PRO A 330 -1.19 28.13 25.10
CA PRO A 330 -2.29 28.14 26.04
C PRO A 330 -2.61 26.71 26.52
N GLU A 331 -2.72 26.55 27.84
CA GLU A 331 -3.19 25.32 28.50
C GLU A 331 -4.66 25.03 28.15
N VAL A 332 -4.97 23.76 27.87
CA VAL A 332 -6.35 23.26 27.70
C VAL A 332 -6.71 22.42 28.93
N PRO A 333 -7.90 22.60 29.53
CA PRO A 333 -8.28 21.91 30.77
C PRO A 333 -8.28 20.39 30.60
N ARG A 334 -7.61 19.70 31.52
CA ARG A 334 -7.81 18.26 31.75
C ARG A 334 -9.05 18.12 32.63
N HIS A 335 -10.09 17.48 32.12
CA HIS A 335 -11.04 16.58 32.81
C HIS A 335 -12.36 16.48 32.02
N CYS A 336 -12.80 15.26 31.76
CA CYS A 336 -14.15 14.94 31.27
C CYS A 336 -14.82 14.07 32.35
N PRO A 337 -16.07 14.33 32.76
CA PRO A 337 -16.73 13.58 33.83
C PRO A 337 -17.24 12.21 33.34
N PRO A 338 -17.37 11.20 34.24
CA PRO A 338 -17.81 9.87 33.85
C PRO A 338 -19.32 9.80 33.57
N LEU A 339 -19.70 8.97 32.59
CA LEU A 339 -21.08 8.61 32.28
C LEU A 339 -21.66 7.72 33.39
N ARG A 340 -22.83 8.10 33.94
CA ARG A 340 -23.59 7.27 34.90
C ARG A 340 -24.46 6.25 34.15
N THR A 341 -24.39 4.99 34.55
CA THR A 341 -25.30 3.90 34.16
C THR A 341 -26.27 3.60 35.30
N THR A 342 -27.52 3.21 35.00
CA THR A 342 -28.42 2.62 36.01
C THR A 342 -28.22 1.11 36.11
N ALA A 343 -28.64 0.52 37.23
CA ALA A 343 -28.32 -0.85 37.65
C ALA A 343 -28.77 -1.99 36.70
N ASN A 344 -29.53 -1.70 35.63
CA ASN A 344 -30.00 -2.70 34.66
C ASN A 344 -29.48 -2.48 33.22
N GLY A 345 -28.39 -1.74 33.04
CA GLY A 345 -27.57 -1.84 31.80
C GLY A 345 -28.18 -1.31 30.49
N ARG A 346 -29.18 -0.42 30.52
CA ARG A 346 -29.66 0.30 29.31
C ARG A 346 -29.15 1.73 29.25
N ILE A 347 -28.68 2.14 28.06
CA ILE A 347 -28.24 3.52 27.76
C ILE A 347 -29.48 4.39 27.46
N LEU A 348 -29.64 5.49 28.18
CA LEU A 348 -30.69 6.49 27.92
C LEU A 348 -30.28 7.40 26.75
N ALA A 349 -31.14 7.54 25.75
CA ALA A 349 -30.97 8.52 24.68
C ALA A 349 -31.24 9.96 25.19
N PRO A 350 -30.52 10.99 24.72
CA PRO A 350 -30.76 12.37 25.16
C PRO A 350 -32.05 12.96 24.56
N PRO A 351 -32.69 13.93 25.24
CA PRO A 351 -33.98 14.47 24.84
C PRO A 351 -33.89 15.40 23.62
N ARG A 352 -34.95 15.42 22.82
CA ARG A 352 -35.16 16.35 21.70
C ARG A 352 -35.53 17.73 22.24
N HIS A 353 -34.77 18.76 21.91
CA HIS A 353 -35.17 20.16 22.10
C HIS A 353 -35.51 20.81 20.75
N HIS A 354 -36.75 21.28 20.64
CA HIS A 354 -37.25 22.22 19.64
C HIS A 354 -36.85 23.65 20.02
N LEU A 355 -36.39 24.49 19.05
CA LEU A 355 -36.60 25.95 18.92
C LEU A 355 -35.75 26.53 17.74
N PRO A 356 -36.05 27.73 17.19
CA PRO A 356 -36.63 27.91 15.85
C PRO A 356 -35.66 28.46 14.78
N LEU A 357 -36.13 28.46 13.52
CA LEU A 357 -35.49 29.10 12.38
C LEU A 357 -35.21 30.60 12.61
N ARG A 358 -33.96 31.01 12.39
CA ARG A 358 -33.61 32.38 11.96
C ARG A 358 -32.78 32.29 10.69
N ILE A 359 -33.29 32.90 9.63
CA ILE A 359 -32.65 33.08 8.34
C ILE A 359 -31.72 34.29 8.44
N TYR A 360 -30.42 34.12 8.13
CA TYR A 360 -29.54 35.17 7.60
C TYR A 360 -28.49 34.52 6.67
N PRO A 361 -28.06 35.22 5.59
CA PRO A 361 -27.47 34.60 4.41
C PRO A 361 -25.94 34.49 4.45
N HIS A 362 -25.41 33.60 3.59
CA HIS A 362 -24.02 33.47 3.14
C HIS A 362 -22.89 33.41 4.19
N SER A 363 -22.36 32.20 4.42
CA SER A 363 -20.92 31.91 4.21
C SER A 363 -20.60 30.43 4.49
N SER A 364 -19.72 29.91 3.64
CA SER A 364 -19.22 28.55 3.51
C SER A 364 -18.92 27.81 4.83
N LYS A 365 -19.69 26.74 5.13
CA LYS A 365 -19.36 25.77 6.18
C LYS A 365 -18.47 24.65 5.63
N LYS A 366 -17.27 24.56 6.21
CA LYS A 366 -16.41 23.36 6.20
C LYS A 366 -17.13 22.24 6.97
N PHE A 367 -17.40 21.12 6.32
CA PHE A 367 -17.72 19.87 7.03
C PHE A 367 -16.43 19.17 7.45
N GLN A 368 -16.27 19.01 8.76
CA GLN A 368 -15.17 18.30 9.40
C GLN A 368 -15.63 16.84 9.57
N VAL A 369 -15.05 15.92 8.79
CA VAL A 369 -15.20 14.48 9.03
C VAL A 369 -14.08 14.08 10.00
N SER A 370 -14.47 13.73 11.21
CA SER A 370 -13.56 13.22 12.25
C SER A 370 -13.12 11.79 11.91
N CYS A 371 -11.83 11.60 11.67
CA CYS A 371 -11.21 10.28 11.59
C CYS A 371 -10.83 9.86 13.01
N PHE A 372 -11.51 8.86 13.57
CA PHE A 372 -11.14 8.26 14.85
C PHE A 372 -9.85 7.45 14.68
N MET A 373 -8.76 7.90 15.32
CA MET A 373 -7.59 7.05 15.57
C MET A 373 -7.85 6.23 16.84
N CYS A 374 -7.89 4.91 16.72
CA CYS A 374 -7.85 4.02 17.87
C CYS A 374 -6.37 3.79 18.23
N GLN A 375 -5.85 4.54 19.20
CA GLN A 375 -4.64 4.15 19.93
C GLN A 375 -5.08 3.29 21.12
N GLY A 376 -4.98 1.96 20.98
CA GLY A 376 -5.09 1.06 22.12
C GLY A 376 -3.89 1.28 23.05
N ARG A 377 -4.11 1.96 24.17
CA ARG A 377 -3.23 1.87 25.33
C ARG A 377 -3.59 0.61 26.09
N GLN A 378 -2.59 -0.22 26.37
CA GLN A 378 -2.65 -1.23 27.41
C GLN A 378 -2.81 -0.53 28.76
N ALA A 379 -3.75 -1.00 29.57
CA ALA A 379 -3.79 -0.83 31.00
C ALA A 379 -4.20 -2.18 31.59
N GLY A 380 -3.40 -2.69 32.54
CA GLY A 380 -3.59 -3.99 33.19
C GLY A 380 -2.54 -5.00 32.76
#